data_AF-A0A1H5V6G1-F1
#
_entry.id   AF-A0A1H5V6G1-F1
#
_cell.length_a   1.000
_cell.length_b   1.000
_cell.length_c   1.000
_cell.angle_alpha   90.00
_cell.angle_beta   90.00
_cell.angle_gamma   90.00
#
_symmetry.space_group_name_H-M   'P 1'
#
loop_
_entity.id
_entity.type
_entity.pdbx_description
1 polymer ?
#
loop_
_entity_poly.entity_id
_entity_poly.type
_entity_poly.pdbx_seq_one_letter_code
_entity_poly.pdbx_strand_id
1 'polypeptide(L)'
;MLYLFGFDRIGVAVSDIYFVDPNPIKGQEGAERGVRLELRRLEPGELKGSIYSARPIGVDRPIWRIDLLESVDGPVGSFDRTHHHPSVKGWEPGRRVFDERLSKEPLKWLGERLVDLEGVLDEAGVARDEVSPADVAGLRQRTPEILEAVGRLLDGIRSGELGTPPDPETTSLRESWL
;
A
#
# COMPACT_ATOMS: atom_id res chain seq x y z
N MET A 1 10.08 3.59 -6.06
CA MET A 1 9.34 3.27 -7.31
C MET A 1 7.84 3.26 -7.02
N LEU A 2 7.00 3.87 -7.87
CA LEU A 2 5.54 3.91 -7.66
C LEU A 2 4.78 3.22 -8.80
N TYR A 3 3.86 2.32 -8.45
CA TYR A 3 2.83 1.78 -9.33
C TYR A 3 1.46 2.31 -8.93
N LEU A 4 0.65 2.69 -9.93
CA LEU A 4 -0.73 3.13 -9.76
C LEU A 4 -1.66 2.34 -10.69
N PHE A 5 -2.66 1.69 -10.12
CA PHE A 5 -3.74 1.03 -10.84
C PHE A 5 -5.03 1.82 -10.61
N GLY A 6 -5.48 2.58 -11.60
CA GLY A 6 -6.70 3.38 -11.51
C GLY A 6 -7.91 2.64 -12.06
N PHE A 7 -9.04 2.76 -11.35
CA PHE A 7 -10.35 2.26 -11.77
C PHE A 7 -11.31 3.44 -11.96
N ASP A 8 -12.61 3.27 -11.68
CA ASP A 8 -13.61 4.31 -11.84
C ASP A 8 -13.52 5.35 -10.72
N ARG A 9 -13.58 4.93 -9.45
CA ARG A 9 -13.56 5.83 -8.28
C ARG A 9 -12.44 5.56 -7.29
N ILE A 10 -11.72 4.46 -7.48
CA ILE A 10 -10.61 4.07 -6.61
C ILE A 10 -9.34 3.83 -7.42
N GLY A 11 -8.22 3.84 -6.72
CA GLY A 11 -6.95 3.35 -7.24
C GLY A 11 -6.20 2.54 -6.19
N VAL A 12 -5.34 1.64 -6.66
CA VAL A 12 -4.36 0.94 -5.81
C VAL A 12 -2.99 1.55 -6.08
N ALA A 13 -2.40 2.14 -5.04
CA ALA A 13 -1.05 2.68 -5.07
C ALA A 13 -0.10 1.73 -4.36
N VAL A 14 1.05 1.46 -4.98
CA VAL A 14 2.06 0.53 -4.45
C VAL A 14 3.45 1.14 -4.60
N SER A 15 4.22 1.19 -3.52
CA SER A 15 5.61 1.66 -3.53
C SER A 15 6.48 0.83 -2.61
N ASP A 16 7.76 0.71 -2.94
CA ASP A 16 8.76 0.37 -1.92
C ASP A 16 8.87 1.49 -0.89
N ILE A 17 9.31 1.12 0.30
CA ILE A 17 9.48 2.03 1.43
C ILE A 17 10.70 1.61 2.26
N TYR A 18 11.43 2.63 2.73
CA TYR A 18 12.33 2.53 3.88
C TYR A 18 11.81 3.45 4.98
N PHE A 19 11.68 2.93 6.20
CA PHE A 19 11.01 3.61 7.30
C PHE A 19 11.78 3.43 8.61
N VAL A 20 11.95 4.53 9.35
CA VAL A 20 12.51 4.52 10.71
C VAL A 20 11.50 5.21 11.62
N ASP A 21 10.87 4.42 12.49
CA ASP A 21 9.95 4.92 13.49
C ASP A 21 10.74 5.57 14.64
N PRO A 22 10.59 6.87 14.91
CA PRO A 22 11.26 7.49 16.06
C PRO A 22 10.69 7.02 17.41
N ASN A 23 9.51 6.37 17.42
CA ASN A 23 8.84 5.88 18.62
C ASN A 23 8.37 4.43 18.41
N PRO A 24 9.29 3.48 18.20
CA PRO A 24 8.91 2.11 17.86
C PRO A 24 8.17 1.45 19.03
N ILE A 25 7.22 0.59 18.68
CA ILE A 25 6.63 -0.34 19.67
C ILE A 25 7.74 -1.29 20.11
N LYS A 26 7.74 -1.67 21.39
CA LYS A 26 8.73 -2.62 21.93
C LYS A 26 8.83 -3.88 21.05
N GLY A 27 10.04 -4.21 20.61
CA GLY A 27 10.32 -5.32 19.69
C GLY A 27 10.24 -4.94 18.21
N GLN A 28 9.87 -3.70 17.87
CA GLN A 28 9.88 -3.10 16.52
C GLN A 28 10.95 -2.02 16.35
N GLU A 29 12.01 -2.06 17.16
CA GLU A 29 13.12 -1.13 17.05
C GLU A 29 13.92 -1.36 15.74
N GLY A 30 14.53 -0.29 15.26
CA GLY A 30 15.35 -0.29 14.06
C GLY A 30 14.61 0.17 12.81
N ALA A 31 15.33 0.13 11.69
CA ALA A 31 14.77 0.46 10.39
C ALA A 31 13.97 -0.70 9.81
N GLU A 32 12.92 -0.38 9.08
CA GLU A 32 12.07 -1.29 8.35
C GLU A 32 12.14 -0.98 6.86
N ARG A 33 12.02 -2.00 6.03
CA ARG A 33 11.88 -1.83 4.58
C ARG A 33 10.85 -2.82 4.04
N GLY A 34 10.32 -2.53 2.86
CA GLY A 34 9.33 -3.42 2.28
C GLY A 34 8.47 -2.72 1.24
N VAL A 35 7.25 -3.22 1.06
CA VAL A 35 6.27 -2.67 0.13
C VAL A 35 5.06 -2.17 0.89
N ARG A 36 4.66 -0.92 0.63
CA ARG A 36 3.40 -0.36 1.07
C ARG A 36 2.39 -0.39 -0.07
N LEU A 37 1.17 -0.80 0.25
CA LEU A 37 0.02 -0.73 -0.65
C LEU A 37 -1.09 0.09 0.02
N GLU A 38 -1.69 1.01 -0.75
CA GLU A 38 -2.86 1.76 -0.33
C GLU A 38 -3.98 1.63 -1.37
N LEU A 39 -5.18 1.32 -0.91
CA LEU A 39 -6.41 1.58 -1.66
C LEU A 39 -6.80 3.03 -1.41
N ARG A 40 -6.99 3.81 -2.47
CA ARG A 40 -7.19 5.26 -2.40
C ARG A 40 -8.37 5.71 -3.24
N ARG A 41 -8.96 6.85 -2.89
CA ARG A 41 -9.91 7.56 -3.76
C ARG A 41 -9.20 8.06 -5.01
N LEU A 42 -9.85 7.92 -6.16
CA LEU A 42 -9.37 8.42 -7.44
C LEU A 42 -10.37 9.44 -7.99
N GLU A 43 -9.89 10.61 -8.38
CA GLU A 43 -10.74 11.70 -8.82
C GLU A 43 -10.23 12.33 -10.12
N PRO A 44 -11.09 12.48 -11.15
CA PRO A 44 -10.75 13.27 -12.31
C PRO A 44 -10.81 14.75 -11.96
N GLY A 45 -9.68 15.45 -12.06
CA GLY A 45 -9.61 16.90 -11.81
C GLY A 45 -10.31 17.72 -12.90
N GLU A 46 -10.46 19.02 -12.71
CA GLU A 46 -11.03 19.89 -13.74
C GLU A 46 -10.14 19.97 -14.99
N LEU A 47 -10.77 20.02 -16.18
CA LEU A 47 -10.07 20.24 -17.45
C LEU A 47 -9.43 21.65 -17.43
N LYS A 48 -8.11 21.73 -17.65
CA LYS A 48 -7.37 22.99 -17.49
C LYS A 48 -7.24 23.80 -18.78
N GLY A 49 -7.56 23.21 -19.93
CA GLY A 49 -7.49 23.88 -21.23
C GLY A 49 -8.68 23.55 -22.11
N SER A 50 -8.43 23.42 -23.41
CA SER A 50 -9.45 23.03 -24.38
C SER A 50 -9.89 21.58 -24.21
N ILE A 51 -10.90 21.15 -24.98
CA ILE A 51 -11.38 19.77 -25.05
C ILE A 51 -10.28 18.73 -25.37
N TYR A 52 -9.12 19.15 -25.89
CA TYR A 52 -7.99 18.29 -26.21
C TYR A 52 -6.92 18.24 -25.11
N SER A 53 -7.08 19.03 -24.05
CA SER A 53 -6.09 19.09 -22.98
C SER A 53 -6.13 17.84 -22.10
N ALA A 54 -4.97 17.49 -21.53
CA ALA A 54 -4.91 16.47 -20.50
C ALA A 54 -5.70 16.91 -19.27
N ARG A 55 -6.30 15.94 -18.59
CA ARG A 55 -7.02 16.14 -17.34
C ARG A 55 -6.12 15.74 -16.17
N PRO A 56 -6.00 16.53 -15.10
CA PRO A 56 -5.36 16.09 -13.87
C PRO A 56 -6.06 14.85 -13.30
N ILE A 57 -5.30 13.96 -12.68
CA ILE A 57 -5.82 12.79 -11.97
C ILE A 57 -5.36 12.91 -10.51
N GLY A 58 -6.32 13.02 -9.60
CA GLY A 58 -6.07 13.06 -8.17
C GLY A 58 -6.07 11.65 -7.57
N VAL A 59 -4.95 11.26 -6.95
CA VAL A 59 -4.89 10.10 -6.05
C VAL A 59 -5.05 10.63 -4.63
N ASP A 60 -6.28 10.59 -4.13
CA ASP A 60 -6.71 11.28 -2.91
C ASP A 60 -6.67 10.35 -1.69
N ARG A 61 -7.40 10.63 -0.60
CA ARG A 61 -7.28 9.96 0.70
C ARG A 61 -7.22 8.43 0.63
N PRO A 62 -6.47 7.78 1.54
CA PRO A 62 -6.48 6.33 1.67
C PRO A 62 -7.78 5.83 2.31
N ILE A 63 -8.18 4.64 1.89
CA ILE A 63 -9.30 3.85 2.42
C ILE A 63 -8.77 2.70 3.27
N TRP A 64 -7.71 2.05 2.77
CA TRP A 64 -7.12 0.86 3.37
C TRP A 64 -5.63 0.83 3.06
N ARG A 65 -4.82 0.36 4.01
CA ARG A 65 -3.35 0.31 3.89
C ARG A 65 -2.79 -1.01 4.39
N ILE A 66 -1.78 -1.49 3.69
CA ILE A 66 -1.02 -2.70 4.03
C ILE A 66 0.46 -2.37 3.93
N ASP A 67 1.21 -2.93 4.86
CA ASP A 67 2.64 -2.77 4.99
C ASP A 67 3.26 -4.17 4.98
N LEU A 68 3.83 -4.58 3.84
CA LEU A 68 4.57 -5.83 3.67
C LEU A 68 6.05 -5.58 3.99
N LEU A 69 6.35 -5.41 5.27
CA LEU A 69 7.64 -4.95 5.76
C LEU A 69 8.43 -6.04 6.47
N GLU A 70 9.74 -5.83 6.51
CA GLU A 70 10.74 -6.58 7.28
C GLU A 70 11.71 -5.64 7.99
N SER A 71 12.30 -6.11 9.09
CA SER A 71 13.45 -5.45 9.71
C SER A 71 14.66 -5.43 8.76
N VAL A 72 15.33 -4.28 8.64
CA VAL A 72 16.53 -4.12 7.80
C VAL A 72 17.69 -4.97 8.30
N ASP A 73 17.84 -5.09 9.62
CA ASP A 73 18.89 -5.91 10.26
C ASP A 73 18.49 -7.39 10.35
N GLY A 74 17.27 -7.73 9.93
CA GLY A 74 16.73 -9.09 9.95
C GLY A 74 17.05 -9.89 8.68
N PRO A 75 16.64 -11.17 8.65
CA PRO A 75 16.72 -11.98 7.44
C PRO A 75 15.88 -11.37 6.32
N VAL A 76 16.46 -11.31 5.12
CA VAL A 76 15.78 -10.87 3.90
C VAL A 76 14.62 -11.83 3.57
N GLY A 77 13.45 -11.27 3.29
CA GLY A 77 12.20 -11.99 3.03
C GLY A 77 11.50 -12.52 4.29
N SER A 78 11.81 -11.98 5.48
CA SER A 78 11.26 -12.48 6.75
C SER A 78 9.81 -12.05 7.01
N PHE A 79 9.39 -10.90 6.47
CA PHE A 79 8.05 -10.32 6.69
C PHE A 79 7.68 -10.14 8.18
N ASP A 80 8.67 -10.00 9.05
CA ASP A 80 8.53 -9.91 10.52
C ASP A 80 7.92 -8.59 11.02
N ARG A 81 7.71 -7.62 10.11
CA ARG A 81 7.02 -6.35 10.36
C ARG A 81 5.72 -6.21 9.59
N THR A 82 5.28 -7.26 8.90
CA THR A 82 4.11 -7.17 8.04
C THR A 82 2.83 -6.96 8.86
N HIS A 83 2.03 -5.98 8.46
CA HIS A 83 0.75 -5.65 9.06
C HIS A 83 -0.19 -4.96 8.08
N HIS A 84 -1.43 -4.77 8.49
CA HIS A 84 -2.37 -3.93 7.78
C HIS A 84 -3.10 -2.98 8.73
N HIS A 85 -3.71 -1.96 8.16
CA HIS A 85 -4.53 -0.98 8.85
C HIS A 85 -5.97 -1.13 8.35
N PRO A 86 -6.85 -1.80 9.14
CA PRO A 86 -8.22 -2.05 8.72
C PRO A 86 -9.02 -0.78 8.43
N SER A 87 -8.68 0.32 9.08
CA SER A 87 -9.34 1.62 8.88
C SER A 87 -8.32 2.76 8.82
N VAL A 88 -8.75 3.86 8.21
CA VAL A 88 -8.00 5.12 8.06
C VAL A 88 -8.90 6.26 8.52
N LYS A 89 -8.34 7.25 9.21
CA LYS A 89 -9.06 8.46 9.60
C LYS A 89 -8.46 9.66 8.88
N GLY A 90 -9.16 10.13 7.84
CA GLY A 90 -8.63 11.19 6.97
C GLY A 90 -7.42 10.66 6.21
N TRP A 91 -6.23 11.13 6.61
CA TRP A 91 -4.94 10.72 6.03
C TRP A 91 -4.13 9.80 6.95
N GLU A 92 -4.56 9.64 8.20
CA GLU A 92 -3.82 8.90 9.19
C GLU A 92 -4.28 7.44 9.25
N PRO A 93 -3.35 6.47 9.18
CA PRO A 93 -3.68 5.07 9.34
C PRO A 93 -4.19 4.79 10.76
N GLY A 94 -5.14 3.86 10.89
CA GLY A 94 -5.60 3.37 12.19
C GLY A 94 -4.59 2.47 12.89
N ARG A 95 -5.05 1.61 13.79
CA ARG A 95 -4.18 0.64 14.49
C ARG A 95 -3.51 -0.34 13.51
N ARG A 96 -2.31 -0.80 13.86
CA ARG A 96 -1.66 -1.94 13.19
C ARG A 96 -2.36 -3.23 13.59
N VAL A 97 -2.65 -4.10 12.63
CA VAL A 97 -3.13 -5.46 12.86
C VAL A 97 -2.16 -6.45 12.24
N PHE A 98 -1.56 -7.28 13.09
CA PHE A 98 -0.65 -8.36 12.73
C PHE A 98 -1.47 -9.64 12.58
N ASP A 99 -1.62 -10.11 11.34
CA ASP A 99 -2.33 -11.34 10.99
C ASP A 99 -1.31 -12.42 10.64
N GLU A 100 -1.36 -13.56 11.32
CA GLU A 100 -0.42 -14.68 11.11
C GLU A 100 -0.44 -15.20 9.67
N ARG A 101 -1.60 -15.19 9.00
CA ARG A 101 -1.74 -15.60 7.59
C ARG A 101 -1.05 -14.60 6.67
N LEU A 102 -1.17 -13.31 6.98
CA LEU A 102 -0.52 -12.23 6.24
C LEU A 102 1.01 -12.34 6.38
N SER A 103 1.55 -12.55 7.57
CA SER A 103 3.00 -12.73 7.73
C SER A 103 3.52 -14.01 7.05
N LYS A 104 2.72 -15.09 7.02
CA LYS A 104 3.14 -16.38 6.45
C LYS A 104 3.06 -16.45 4.93
N GLU A 105 1.99 -15.93 4.33
CA GLU A 105 1.75 -15.96 2.88
C GLU A 105 1.26 -14.58 2.39
N PRO A 106 2.09 -13.52 2.44
CA PRO A 106 1.64 -12.14 2.27
C PRO A 106 0.98 -11.86 0.92
N LEU A 107 1.54 -12.37 -0.18
CA LEU A 107 0.96 -12.15 -1.52
C LEU A 107 -0.36 -12.90 -1.71
N LYS A 108 -0.51 -14.07 -1.10
CA LYS A 108 -1.77 -14.82 -1.13
C LYS A 108 -2.84 -14.12 -0.31
N TRP A 109 -2.52 -13.69 0.91
CA TRP A 109 -3.42 -12.91 1.75
C TRP A 109 -3.84 -11.62 1.04
N LEU A 110 -2.90 -10.89 0.45
CA LEU A 110 -3.18 -9.69 -0.32
C LEU A 110 -4.13 -9.97 -1.48
N GLY A 111 -3.86 -11.02 -2.26
CA GLY A 111 -4.72 -11.43 -3.38
C GLY A 111 -6.15 -11.71 -2.94
N GLU A 112 -6.33 -12.46 -1.85
CA GLU A 112 -7.64 -12.77 -1.26
C GLU A 112 -8.39 -11.49 -0.85
N ARG A 113 -7.71 -10.49 -0.27
CA ARG A 113 -8.34 -9.22 0.10
C ARG A 113 -8.67 -8.35 -1.11
N LEU A 114 -7.82 -8.29 -2.14
CA LEU A 114 -8.07 -7.48 -3.34
C LEU A 114 -9.26 -7.99 -4.17
N VAL A 115 -9.47 -9.32 -4.25
CA VAL A 115 -10.65 -9.89 -4.93
C VAL A 115 -11.97 -9.69 -4.16
N ASP A 116 -11.86 -9.38 -2.86
CA ASP A 116 -12.94 -9.09 -1.91
C ASP A 116 -12.90 -7.62 -1.43
N LEU A 117 -12.93 -6.69 -2.39
CA LEU A 117 -13.03 -5.24 -2.11
C LEU A 117 -14.18 -4.93 -1.15
N GLU A 118 -15.27 -5.65 -1.31
CA GLU A 118 -16.48 -5.50 -0.51
C GLU A 118 -16.23 -5.76 0.97
N GLY A 119 -15.61 -6.89 1.32
CA GLY A 119 -15.20 -7.17 2.69
C GLY A 119 -14.11 -6.22 3.21
N VAL A 120 -13.26 -5.65 2.34
CA VAL A 120 -12.32 -4.59 2.73
C VAL A 120 -13.06 -3.31 3.14
N LEU A 121 -14.08 -2.90 2.40
CA LEU A 121 -14.86 -1.69 2.70
C LEU A 121 -15.66 -1.83 4.00
N ASP A 122 -16.27 -2.99 4.23
CA ASP A 122 -16.99 -3.27 5.48
C ASP A 122 -16.06 -3.17 6.70
N GLU A 123 -14.86 -3.74 6.60
CA GLU A 123 -13.88 -3.70 7.68
C GLU A 123 -13.36 -2.27 7.94
N ALA A 124 -13.20 -1.49 6.87
CA ALA A 124 -12.81 -0.08 6.94
C ALA A 124 -13.92 0.85 7.42
N GLY A 125 -15.16 0.36 7.54
CA GLY A 125 -16.33 1.18 7.86
C GLY A 125 -16.65 2.21 6.77
N VAL A 126 -16.31 1.89 5.52
CA VAL A 126 -16.53 2.77 4.35
C VAL A 126 -17.81 2.36 3.65
N ALA A 127 -18.63 3.36 3.29
CA ALA A 127 -19.91 3.12 2.65
C ALA A 127 -19.72 2.50 1.25
N ARG A 128 -20.56 1.52 0.90
CA ARG A 128 -20.43 0.76 -0.36
C ARG A 128 -20.66 1.60 -1.60
N ASP A 129 -21.34 2.74 -1.48
CA ASP A 129 -21.58 3.68 -2.56
C ASP A 129 -20.38 4.58 -2.88
N GLU A 130 -19.33 4.54 -2.06
CA GLU A 130 -18.06 5.18 -2.40
C GLU A 130 -17.42 4.51 -3.62
N VAL A 131 -17.57 3.20 -3.79
CA VAL A 131 -17.08 2.46 -4.97
C VAL A 131 -18.20 2.18 -5.95
N SER A 132 -17.86 1.95 -7.21
CA SER A 132 -18.82 1.49 -8.22
C SER A 132 -18.71 -0.02 -8.46
N PRO A 133 -19.74 -0.66 -9.07
CA PRO A 133 -19.62 -2.05 -9.50
C PRO A 133 -18.44 -2.30 -10.47
N ALA A 134 -18.04 -1.28 -11.24
CA ALA A 134 -16.89 -1.35 -12.13
C ALA A 134 -15.57 -1.37 -11.36
N ASP A 135 -15.48 -0.67 -10.22
CA ASP A 135 -14.32 -0.76 -9.32
C ASP A 135 -14.14 -2.18 -8.77
N VAL A 136 -15.22 -2.80 -8.27
CA VAL A 136 -15.19 -4.16 -7.71
C VAL A 136 -14.76 -5.17 -8.78
N ALA A 137 -15.39 -5.13 -9.96
CA ALA A 137 -15.08 -6.05 -11.05
C ALA A 137 -13.65 -5.82 -11.58
N GLY A 138 -13.26 -4.56 -11.76
CA GLY A 138 -11.95 -4.17 -12.25
C GLY A 138 -10.84 -4.59 -11.30
N LEU A 139 -10.97 -4.33 -10.00
CA LEU A 139 -9.97 -4.70 -9.02
C LEU A 139 -9.79 -6.22 -8.94
N ARG A 140 -10.89 -6.96 -8.92
CA ARG A 140 -10.85 -8.43 -8.95
C ARG A 140 -10.14 -8.95 -10.20
N GLN A 141 -10.46 -8.39 -11.38
CA GLN A 141 -9.83 -8.78 -12.63
C GLN A 141 -8.33 -8.45 -12.66
N ARG A 142 -7.93 -7.31 -12.09
CA ARG A 142 -6.54 -6.80 -12.11
C ARG A 142 -5.68 -7.21 -10.93
N THR A 143 -6.23 -8.02 -10.03
CA THR A 143 -5.49 -8.53 -8.86
C THR A 143 -4.20 -9.24 -9.26
N PRO A 144 -4.15 -10.11 -10.29
CA PRO A 144 -2.90 -10.75 -10.71
C PRO A 144 -1.81 -9.75 -11.10
N GLU A 145 -2.13 -8.70 -11.86
CA GLU A 145 -1.14 -7.69 -12.27
C GLU A 145 -0.68 -6.82 -11.09
N ILE A 146 -1.56 -6.53 -10.13
CA ILE A 146 -1.19 -5.82 -8.89
C ILE A 146 -0.20 -6.69 -8.08
N LEU A 147 -0.48 -7.98 -7.91
CA LEU A 147 0.40 -8.90 -7.19
C LEU A 147 1.76 -9.05 -7.90
N GLU A 148 1.78 -9.05 -9.23
CA GLU A 148 3.04 -9.05 -10.00
C GLU A 148 3.86 -7.77 -9.73
N ALA A 149 3.22 -6.60 -9.68
CA ALA A 149 3.90 -5.35 -9.35
C ALA A 149 4.47 -5.35 -7.91
N VAL A 150 3.68 -5.83 -6.94
CA VAL A 150 4.16 -6.02 -5.56
C VAL A 150 5.35 -6.99 -5.53
N GLY A 151 5.26 -8.11 -6.25
CA GLY A 151 6.33 -9.10 -6.38
C GLY A 151 7.64 -8.48 -6.91
N ARG A 152 7.55 -7.68 -7.98
CA ARG A 152 8.72 -6.95 -8.53
C ARG A 152 9.36 -6.00 -7.52
N LEU A 153 8.55 -5.26 -6.76
CA LEU A 153 9.08 -4.37 -5.72
C LEU A 153 9.77 -5.17 -4.61
N LEU A 154 9.17 -6.28 -4.16
CA LEU A 154 9.77 -7.18 -3.18
C LEU A 154 11.10 -7.76 -3.69
N ASP A 155 11.17 -8.18 -4.96
CA ASP A 155 12.42 -8.67 -5.55
C ASP A 155 13.49 -7.58 -5.61
N GLY A 156 13.12 -6.33 -5.92
CA GLY A 156 14.03 -5.17 -5.89
C GLY A 156 14.53 -4.84 -4.47
N ILE A 157 13.70 -5.05 -3.44
CA ILE A 157 14.12 -4.89 -2.04
C ILE A 157 15.09 -6.01 -1.64
N ARG A 158 14.81 -7.24 -2.06
CA ARG A 158 15.67 -8.41 -1.79
C ARG A 158 17.04 -8.28 -2.46
N SER A 159 17.10 -7.67 -3.65
CA SER A 159 18.35 -7.39 -4.35
C SER A 159 19.11 -6.19 -3.78
N GLY A 160 18.49 -5.39 -2.92
CA GLY A 160 19.05 -4.16 -2.36
C GLY A 160 18.97 -2.96 -3.33
N GLU A 161 18.21 -3.05 -4.42
CA GLU A 161 17.98 -1.96 -5.36
C GLU A 161 16.95 -0.94 -4.84
N LEU A 162 15.96 -1.41 -4.07
CA LEU A 162 14.85 -0.63 -3.53
C LEU A 162 14.79 -0.70 -2.00
N GLY A 163 14.02 0.21 -1.39
CA GLY A 163 13.88 0.25 0.08
C GLY A 163 15.22 0.47 0.78
N THR A 164 16.02 1.41 0.29
CA THR A 164 17.34 1.77 0.83
C THR A 164 17.29 3.18 1.45
N PRO A 165 18.09 3.44 2.51
CA PRO A 165 18.13 4.76 3.13
C PRO A 165 18.91 5.76 2.25
N PRO A 166 18.48 7.03 2.19
CA PRO A 166 19.31 8.11 1.63
C PRO A 166 20.48 8.46 2.56
N ASP A 167 20.30 8.29 3.88
CA ASP A 167 21.33 8.46 4.92
C ASP A 167 21.10 7.42 6.05
N PRO A 168 22.06 6.51 6.31
CA PRO A 168 21.92 5.45 7.30
C PRO A 168 21.88 5.92 8.76
N GLU A 169 22.27 7.17 9.07
CA GLU A 169 22.27 7.70 10.44
C GLU A 169 20.92 8.31 10.85
N THR A 170 19.92 8.28 9.96
CA THR A 170 18.64 8.94 10.20
C THR A 170 17.79 8.19 11.23
N THR A 171 17.43 8.85 12.32
CA THR A 171 16.61 8.26 13.41
C THR A 171 15.10 8.47 13.23
N SER A 172 14.68 9.19 12.20
CA SER A 172 13.27 9.42 11.84
C SER A 172 13.16 9.67 10.34
N LEU A 173 12.61 8.69 9.61
CA LEU A 173 12.61 8.73 8.15
C LEU A 173 11.41 7.98 7.57
N ARG A 174 10.86 8.52 6.48
CA ARG A 174 10.04 7.78 5.52
C ARG A 174 10.52 8.12 4.12
N GLU A 175 11.23 7.20 3.50
CA GLU A 175 11.67 7.30 2.09
C GLU A 175 10.76 6.40 1.25
N SER A 176 9.80 7.01 0.55
CA SER A 176 8.74 6.32 -0.20
C SER A 176 7.85 7.33 -0.93
N TRP A 177 7.14 6.88 -1.96
CA TRP A 177 5.99 7.64 -2.50
C TRP A 177 4.76 7.61 -1.59
N LEU A 178 4.68 6.64 -0.66
CA LEU A 178 3.58 6.36 0.28
C LEU A 178 4.04 6.39 1.75
#